data_AF-A0AAE7DMS0-F1
#
_entry.id   AF-A0AAE7DMS0-F1
#
_cell.length_a   1.000
_cell.length_b   1.000
_cell.length_c   1.000
_cell.angle_alpha   90.00
_cell.angle_beta   90.00
_cell.angle_gamma   90.00
#
_symmetry.space_group_name_H-M   'P 1'
#
loop_
_entity.id
_entity.type
_entity.pdbx_description
1 polymer ?
#
loop_
_entity_poly.entity_id
_entity_poly.type
_entity_poly.pdbx_seq_one_letter_code
_entity_poly.pdbx_strand_id
1 'polypeptide(L)'
;MAGSALAQASPSAVPVEPKPEARRFGDFLVVPPTSSERLGGYGPQLSISFRSRKYRPFGSWEVGGVRPIKALSEGQPMLLAVTSGYSGVGTLLISVQNGVPLSRLLSPINDLKHPDWGVPQPGREEVLLFRESGRALDTNTGEVLWFDTRYKAKVYSSGGTLMSVSPDNRLAAFLNFKQILVGGREDGLNAAYQLPADANVGELADIHHAAYAQAVQAHKDGLPGIDNKRLAQDMTIAWFATRFHWQAKNGSWELVGRGLGPALPLSER
;
A
#
# COMPACT_ATOMS: atom_id res chain seq x y z
N MET A 1 -25.51 -49.86 49.11
CA MET A 1 -24.45 -48.98 49.64
C MET A 1 -23.50 -48.67 48.49
N ALA A 2 -23.58 -47.44 47.97
CA ALA A 2 -22.92 -47.00 46.76
C ALA A 2 -21.41 -46.78 46.99
N GLY A 3 -20.57 -47.36 46.13
CA GLY A 3 -19.14 -47.07 46.08
C GLY A 3 -18.85 -46.03 45.01
N SER A 4 -18.57 -44.79 45.42
CA SER A 4 -18.13 -43.72 44.53
C SER A 4 -16.65 -43.91 44.18
N ALA A 5 -16.37 -44.19 42.91
CA ALA A 5 -15.03 -44.06 42.34
C ALA A 5 -14.81 -42.60 41.91
N LEU A 6 -13.94 -41.89 42.62
CA LEU A 6 -13.46 -40.57 42.21
C LEU A 6 -12.43 -40.76 41.09
N ALA A 7 -12.83 -40.44 39.86
CA ALA A 7 -11.92 -40.31 38.73
C ALA A 7 -11.03 -39.07 38.93
N GLN A 8 -9.71 -39.29 39.05
CA GLN A 8 -8.72 -38.22 38.96
C GLN A 8 -8.68 -37.71 37.52
N ALA A 9 -9.18 -36.49 37.31
CA ALA A 9 -8.98 -35.76 36.06
C ALA A 9 -7.50 -35.44 35.89
N SER A 10 -6.90 -35.92 34.80
CA SER A 10 -5.57 -35.48 34.35
C SER A 10 -5.61 -33.97 34.04
N PRO A 11 -4.55 -33.20 34.36
CA PRO A 11 -4.54 -31.78 34.06
C PRO A 11 -4.61 -31.58 32.54
N SER A 12 -5.65 -30.88 32.10
CA SER A 12 -5.82 -30.44 30.71
C SER A 12 -4.58 -29.69 30.27
N ALA A 13 -3.91 -30.20 29.24
CA ALA A 13 -2.87 -29.48 28.53
C ALA A 13 -3.48 -28.16 28.02
N VAL A 14 -3.01 -27.05 28.59
CA VAL A 14 -3.33 -25.71 28.06
C VAL A 14 -2.81 -25.68 26.63
N PRO A 15 -3.62 -25.30 25.63
CA PRO A 15 -3.14 -25.09 24.27
C PRO A 15 -2.03 -24.03 24.33
N VAL A 16 -0.80 -24.44 24.06
CA VAL A 16 0.32 -23.49 23.91
C VAL A 16 0.05 -22.76 22.60
N GLU A 17 -0.50 -21.56 22.73
CA GLU A 17 -0.64 -20.61 21.64
C GLU A 17 0.74 -20.44 20.96
N PRO A 18 0.86 -20.62 19.63
CA PRO A 18 2.16 -20.57 18.96
C PRO A 18 2.82 -19.23 19.26
N LYS A 19 3.98 -19.26 19.91
CA LYS A 19 4.75 -18.06 20.21
C LYS A 19 5.00 -17.35 18.88
N PRO A 20 4.73 -16.04 18.77
CA PRO A 20 5.09 -15.33 17.56
C PRO A 20 6.61 -15.38 17.45
N GLU A 21 7.11 -15.98 16.37
CA GLU A 21 8.54 -16.21 16.17
C GLU A 21 9.21 -14.98 15.56
N ALA A 22 10.44 -14.72 16.00
CA ALA A 22 11.27 -13.70 15.37
C ALA A 22 11.60 -14.11 13.92
N ARG A 23 11.47 -13.17 12.98
CA ARG A 23 11.72 -13.40 11.56
C ARG A 23 13.02 -12.73 11.15
N ARG A 24 13.87 -13.46 10.43
CA ARG A 24 15.16 -12.95 9.92
C ARG A 24 15.08 -12.72 8.41
N PHE A 25 15.53 -11.55 7.98
CA PHE A 25 15.63 -11.16 6.57
C PHE A 25 17.05 -10.64 6.31
N GLY A 26 17.97 -11.53 5.91
CA GLY A 26 19.40 -11.20 5.89
C GLY A 26 19.90 -10.78 7.28
N ASP A 27 20.52 -9.60 7.35
CA ASP A 27 21.01 -9.00 8.59
C ASP A 27 19.90 -8.32 9.42
N PHE A 28 18.68 -8.22 8.89
CA PHE A 28 17.53 -7.73 9.64
C PHE A 28 16.92 -8.82 10.51
N LEU A 29 16.57 -8.46 11.74
CA LEU A 29 15.79 -9.29 12.65
C LEU A 29 14.56 -8.51 13.09
N VAL A 30 13.38 -9.09 12.81
CA VAL A 30 12.07 -8.56 13.18
C VAL A 30 11.53 -9.42 14.33
N VAL A 31 11.38 -8.82 15.50
CA VAL A 31 10.93 -9.53 16.71
C VAL A 31 9.52 -9.06 17.07
N PRO A 32 8.57 -9.97 17.29
CA PRO A 32 7.25 -9.63 17.79
C PRO A 32 7.29 -9.07 19.20
N PRO A 33 6.28 -8.26 19.59
CA PRO A 33 6.23 -7.65 20.92
C PRO A 33 6.17 -8.73 21.99
N THR A 34 6.91 -8.54 23.08
CA THR A 34 6.76 -9.38 24.28
C THR A 34 5.44 -9.09 24.97
N SER A 35 4.95 -10.03 25.80
CA SER A 35 3.68 -9.87 26.51
C SER A 35 3.62 -8.60 27.38
N SER A 36 4.77 -8.13 27.90
CA SER A 36 4.88 -6.87 28.66
C SER A 36 4.74 -5.62 27.80
N GLU A 37 5.11 -5.69 26.51
CA GLU A 37 5.01 -4.56 25.56
C GLU A 37 3.59 -4.42 24.98
N ARG A 38 2.79 -5.48 25.01
CA ARG A 38 1.38 -5.47 24.56
C ARG A 38 0.42 -4.77 25.53
N LEU A 39 0.79 -4.66 26.80
CA LEU A 39 -0.06 -4.13 27.89
C LEU A 39 -0.24 -2.61 27.87
N GLY A 40 0.49 -1.89 27.01
CA GLY A 40 0.47 -0.42 26.95
C GLY A 40 -0.72 0.23 26.22
N GLY A 41 -1.69 -0.53 25.71
CA GLY A 41 -2.86 0.01 25.00
C GLY A 41 -2.62 0.48 23.56
N TYR A 42 -1.39 0.32 23.07
CA TYR A 42 -0.97 0.60 21.70
C TYR A 42 -0.84 -0.73 20.93
N GLY A 43 -1.06 -0.74 19.61
CA GLY A 43 -1.14 -1.96 18.78
C GLY A 43 0.11 -2.86 18.79
N PRO A 44 0.14 -3.98 18.05
CA PRO A 44 1.30 -4.89 18.06
C PRO A 44 2.59 -4.16 17.66
N GLN A 45 3.55 -4.06 18.58
CA GLN A 45 4.82 -3.38 18.37
C GLN A 45 5.90 -4.37 17.91
N LEU A 46 6.05 -4.56 16.61
CA LEU A 46 7.24 -5.25 16.10
C LEU A 46 8.48 -4.41 16.40
N SER A 47 9.60 -5.06 16.71
CA SER A 47 10.90 -4.40 16.74
C SER A 47 11.74 -4.82 15.54
N ILE A 48 12.43 -3.87 14.92
CA ILE A 48 13.38 -4.13 13.85
C ILE A 48 14.78 -3.90 14.40
N SER A 49 15.69 -4.80 14.10
CA SER A 49 17.12 -4.60 14.31
C SER A 49 17.91 -4.97 13.06
N PHE A 50 19.05 -4.32 12.86
CA PHE A 50 19.98 -4.59 11.77
C PHE A 50 21.38 -4.78 12.38
N ARG A 51 22.00 -5.94 12.14
CA ARG A 51 23.29 -6.31 12.76
C ARG A 51 23.31 -6.11 14.28
N SER A 52 22.25 -6.60 14.94
CA SER A 52 22.02 -6.52 16.39
C SER A 52 21.85 -5.11 16.95
N ARG A 53 21.73 -4.08 16.10
CA ARG A 53 21.39 -2.71 16.53
C ARG A 53 19.92 -2.44 16.27
N LYS A 54 19.21 -1.95 17.29
CA LYS A 54 17.80 -1.55 17.15
C LYS A 54 17.68 -0.46 16.09
N TYR A 55 16.73 -0.64 15.19
CA TYR A 55 16.43 0.30 14.11
C TYR A 55 15.00 0.81 14.25
N ARG A 56 14.83 2.13 14.21
CA ARG A 56 13.52 2.80 14.23
C ARG A 56 13.37 3.62 12.96
N PRO A 57 12.69 3.09 11.93
CA PRO A 57 12.40 3.83 10.69
C PRO A 57 11.80 5.20 11.01
N PHE A 58 12.42 6.30 10.56
CA PHE A 58 11.97 7.67 10.86
C PHE A 58 11.71 7.97 12.36
N GLY A 59 12.36 7.25 13.28
CA GLY A 59 12.11 7.42 14.71
C GLY A 59 10.72 6.95 15.17
N SER A 60 10.08 6.04 14.41
CA SER A 60 8.76 5.51 14.73
C SER A 60 8.70 4.87 16.12
N TRP A 61 7.52 4.95 16.72
CA TRP A 61 7.21 4.38 18.03
C TRP A 61 6.71 2.94 17.88
N GLU A 62 5.91 2.69 16.85
CA GLU A 62 5.33 1.38 16.57
C GLU A 62 5.70 0.91 15.17
N VAL A 63 5.71 -0.41 15.01
CA VAL A 63 5.84 -1.09 13.72
C VAL A 63 4.73 -2.14 13.66
N GLY A 64 3.70 -1.87 12.87
CA GLY A 64 2.51 -2.72 12.76
C GLY A 64 2.70 -3.92 11.84
N GLY A 65 3.69 -3.87 10.94
CA GLY A 65 4.00 -4.98 10.03
C GLY A 65 5.32 -4.78 9.31
N VAL A 66 5.96 -5.89 8.93
CA VAL A 66 7.15 -5.90 8.08
C VAL A 66 7.07 -7.07 7.11
N ARG A 67 7.37 -6.82 5.82
CA ARG A 67 7.51 -7.85 4.80
C ARG A 67 8.69 -7.55 3.87
N PRO A 68 9.46 -8.57 3.43
CA PRO A 68 10.51 -8.37 2.43
C PRO A 68 9.89 -8.12 1.05
N ILE A 69 10.65 -7.44 0.19
CA ILE A 69 10.41 -7.41 -1.26
C ILE A 69 11.52 -8.17 -1.99
N LYS A 70 11.37 -8.41 -3.30
CA LYS A 70 12.36 -9.16 -4.09
C LYS A 70 13.68 -8.40 -4.24
N ALA A 71 13.62 -7.08 -4.29
CA ALA A 71 14.78 -6.22 -4.44
C ALA A 71 15.78 -6.34 -3.28
N LEU A 72 17.06 -6.26 -3.63
CA LEU A 72 18.17 -6.22 -2.70
C LEU A 72 18.86 -4.86 -2.76
N SER A 73 19.38 -4.42 -1.62
CA SER A 73 20.26 -3.26 -1.51
C SER A 73 21.51 -3.66 -0.73
N GLU A 74 22.69 -3.55 -1.34
CA GLU A 74 23.96 -4.01 -0.77
C GLU A 74 23.93 -5.49 -0.31
N GLY A 75 23.25 -6.34 -1.09
CA GLY A 75 23.09 -7.77 -0.79
C GLY A 75 22.09 -8.08 0.33
N GLN A 76 21.43 -7.05 0.90
CA GLN A 76 20.43 -7.20 1.94
C GLN A 76 19.02 -7.08 1.36
N PRO A 77 18.04 -7.88 1.83
CA PRO A 77 16.64 -7.71 1.46
C PRO A 77 16.14 -6.30 1.78
N MET A 78 15.49 -5.66 0.82
CA MET A 78 14.71 -4.47 1.11
C MET A 78 13.40 -4.86 1.79
N LEU A 79 12.92 -4.03 2.72
CA LEU A 79 11.72 -4.33 3.52
C LEU A 79 10.66 -3.26 3.32
N LEU A 80 9.40 -3.66 3.22
CA LEU A 80 8.26 -2.79 3.46
C LEU A 80 7.88 -2.87 4.93
N ALA A 81 7.74 -1.71 5.57
CA ALA A 81 7.31 -1.62 6.96
C ALA A 81 6.16 -0.62 7.10
N VAL A 82 5.15 -0.99 7.91
CA VAL A 82 4.14 -0.06 8.38
C VAL A 82 4.52 0.37 9.77
N THR A 83 4.58 1.67 9.98
CA THR A 83 5.02 2.27 11.23
C THR A 83 3.99 3.26 11.76
N SER A 84 4.09 3.69 13.01
CA SER A 84 3.38 4.89 13.53
C SER A 84 4.24 5.66 14.53
N GLY A 85 3.89 6.92 14.79
CA GLY A 85 4.57 7.80 15.74
C GLY A 85 3.78 9.06 16.04
N TYR A 86 4.28 9.88 16.97
CA TYR A 86 3.60 11.03 17.58
C TYR A 86 2.96 12.02 16.58
N SER A 87 3.60 12.22 15.42
CA SER A 87 3.15 13.14 14.36
C SER A 87 3.01 12.44 13.00
N GLY A 88 2.92 11.11 13.01
CA GLY A 88 2.70 10.26 11.83
C GLY A 88 3.94 9.52 11.36
N VAL A 89 3.72 8.38 10.72
CA VAL A 89 4.58 7.66 9.75
C VAL A 89 3.70 6.56 9.18
N GLY A 90 3.83 6.18 7.90
CA GLY A 90 2.97 5.20 7.24
C GLY A 90 3.72 4.00 6.70
N THR A 91 3.52 3.71 5.42
CA THR A 91 4.24 2.63 4.74
C THR A 91 5.57 3.14 4.23
N LEU A 92 6.63 2.44 4.61
CA LEU A 92 8.02 2.80 4.35
C LEU A 92 8.72 1.70 3.56
N LEU A 93 9.64 2.09 2.69
CA LEU A 93 10.67 1.23 2.14
C LEU A 93 11.94 1.36 2.99
N ILE A 94 12.45 0.25 3.49
CA ILE A 94 13.72 0.15 4.19
C ILE A 94 14.73 -0.51 3.25
N SER A 95 15.87 0.14 3.06
CA SER A 95 16.98 -0.32 2.22
C SER A 95 18.30 -0.09 2.94
N VAL A 96 19.36 -0.80 2.56
CA VAL A 96 20.69 -0.62 3.14
C VAL A 96 21.55 0.20 2.19
N GLN A 97 22.10 1.30 2.69
CA GLN A 97 23.02 2.17 1.95
C GLN A 97 24.21 2.51 2.83
N ASN A 98 25.42 2.30 2.31
CA ASN A 98 26.69 2.40 3.01
C ASN A 98 26.69 1.61 4.33
N GLY A 99 26.13 0.40 4.32
CA GLY A 99 26.00 -0.47 5.49
C GLY A 99 25.02 0.01 6.56
N VAL A 100 24.19 1.02 6.28
CA VAL A 100 23.20 1.58 7.21
C VAL A 100 21.78 1.43 6.65
N PRO A 101 20.80 0.98 7.46
CA PRO A 101 19.41 0.94 7.03
C PRO A 101 18.82 2.36 6.94
N LEU A 102 18.35 2.73 5.75
CA LEU A 102 17.67 3.97 5.45
C LEU A 102 16.21 3.70 5.07
N SER A 103 15.34 4.62 5.49
CA SER A 103 13.90 4.53 5.23
C SER A 103 13.47 5.62 4.26
N ARG A 104 12.56 5.27 3.36
CA ARG A 104 11.86 6.21 2.47
C ARG A 104 10.36 6.04 2.62
N LEU A 105 9.64 7.14 2.83
CA LEU A 105 8.18 7.11 2.90
C LEU A 105 7.59 6.70 1.53
N LEU A 106 6.62 5.82 1.52
CA LEU A 106 5.86 5.43 0.32
C LEU A 106 4.43 5.94 0.41
N SER A 107 3.77 5.78 1.55
CA SER A 107 2.44 6.34 1.80
C SER A 107 2.38 6.91 3.21
N PRO A 108 1.79 8.11 3.41
CA PRO A 108 1.51 8.61 4.76
C PRO A 108 0.55 7.66 5.50
N ILE A 109 0.48 7.83 6.83
CA ILE A 109 -0.49 7.07 7.62
C ILE A 109 -1.79 7.83 7.76
N ASN A 110 -2.86 7.16 7.35
CA ASN A 110 -4.22 7.61 7.56
C ASN A 110 -4.94 6.71 8.58
N ASP A 111 -4.70 5.40 8.55
CA ASP A 111 -5.22 4.43 9.49
C ASP A 111 -4.18 3.33 9.76
N LEU A 112 -3.90 3.03 11.03
CA LEU A 112 -3.00 1.96 11.43
C LEU A 112 -3.62 0.56 11.28
N LYS A 113 -4.94 0.48 11.43
CA LYS A 113 -5.68 -0.79 11.31
C LYS A 113 -5.74 -1.24 9.85
N HIS A 114 -5.75 -0.26 8.94
CA HIS A 114 -5.71 -0.48 7.51
C HIS A 114 -4.60 0.41 6.95
N PRO A 115 -3.34 -0.02 6.93
CA PRO A 115 -2.23 0.77 6.37
C PRO A 115 -2.08 0.52 4.87
N ASP A 116 -1.64 1.51 4.08
CA ASP A 116 -1.53 1.35 2.62
C ASP A 116 -0.29 0.53 2.24
N TRP A 117 -0.44 -0.79 2.15
CA TRP A 117 0.64 -1.70 1.75
C TRP A 117 1.05 -1.59 0.28
N GLY A 118 0.35 -0.76 -0.50
CA GLY A 118 0.46 -0.72 -1.95
C GLY A 118 -0.33 -1.85 -2.60
N VAL A 119 -0.93 -1.54 -3.73
CA VAL A 119 -1.77 -2.46 -4.51
C VAL A 119 -0.97 -2.92 -5.73
N PRO A 120 -0.79 -4.23 -5.97
CA PRO A 120 -0.18 -4.70 -7.19
C PRO A 120 -0.93 -4.17 -8.41
N GLN A 121 -0.21 -3.58 -9.36
CA GLN A 121 -0.79 -3.14 -10.61
C GLN A 121 -1.24 -4.36 -11.42
N PRO A 122 -2.51 -4.42 -11.90
CA PRO A 122 -2.95 -5.52 -12.75
C PRO A 122 -2.08 -5.65 -14.01
N GLY A 123 -1.58 -6.87 -14.28
CA GLY A 123 -0.69 -7.17 -15.40
C GLY A 123 0.76 -6.74 -15.21
N ARG A 124 1.10 -6.14 -14.07
CA ARG A 124 2.45 -5.76 -13.63
C ARG A 124 2.55 -5.90 -12.11
N GLU A 125 2.39 -7.12 -11.60
CA GLU A 125 2.30 -7.37 -10.16
C GLU A 125 3.59 -7.01 -9.41
N GLU A 126 4.70 -6.81 -10.12
CA GLU A 126 5.94 -6.27 -9.56
C GLU A 126 5.83 -4.80 -9.16
N VAL A 127 4.87 -4.03 -9.70
CA VAL A 127 4.66 -2.62 -9.36
C VAL A 127 3.56 -2.50 -8.31
N LEU A 128 3.90 -1.96 -7.14
CA LEU A 128 2.94 -1.59 -6.12
C LEU A 128 2.53 -0.13 -6.25
N LEU A 129 1.24 0.14 -6.33
CA LEU A 129 0.65 1.48 -6.41
C LEU A 129 0.25 1.95 -5.00
N PHE A 130 0.78 3.09 -4.56
CA PHE A 130 0.41 3.74 -3.31
C PHE A 130 -0.57 4.88 -3.61
N ARG A 131 -1.81 4.64 -3.20
CA ARG A 131 -2.99 5.38 -3.68
C ARG A 131 -3.02 6.81 -3.15
N GLU A 132 -2.56 6.99 -1.93
CA GLU A 132 -2.68 8.24 -1.17
C GLU A 132 -1.53 9.23 -1.43
N SER A 133 -0.43 8.77 -2.03
CA SER A 133 0.81 9.56 -2.17
C SER A 133 1.22 9.82 -3.62
N GLY A 134 0.55 9.18 -4.58
CA GLY A 134 0.96 9.23 -5.99
C GLY A 134 2.31 8.57 -6.25
N ARG A 135 2.75 7.66 -5.37
CA ARG A 135 4.00 6.92 -5.50
C ARG A 135 3.72 5.49 -5.95
N ALA A 136 4.66 4.91 -6.67
CA ALA A 136 4.72 3.48 -6.90
C ALA A 136 6.07 2.91 -6.47
N LEU A 137 6.14 1.60 -6.29
CA LEU A 137 7.36 0.87 -5.99
C LEU A 137 7.48 -0.29 -6.96
N ASP A 138 8.57 -0.33 -7.72
CA ASP A 138 9.00 -1.54 -8.39
C ASP A 138 9.65 -2.47 -7.36
N THR A 139 8.99 -3.59 -7.07
CA THR A 139 9.42 -4.54 -6.04
C THR A 139 10.57 -5.44 -6.47
N ASN A 140 10.87 -5.51 -7.78
CA ASN A 140 12.03 -6.25 -8.30
C ASN A 140 13.31 -5.43 -8.15
N THR A 141 13.24 -4.13 -8.40
CA THR A 141 14.42 -3.23 -8.37
C THR A 141 14.55 -2.42 -7.10
N GLY A 142 13.45 -2.24 -6.35
CA GLY A 142 13.39 -1.37 -5.18
C GLY A 142 13.26 0.11 -5.55
N GLU A 143 13.04 0.42 -6.83
CA GLU A 143 12.89 1.78 -7.30
C GLU A 143 11.56 2.38 -6.82
N VAL A 144 11.65 3.52 -6.12
CA VAL A 144 10.48 4.33 -5.79
C VAL A 144 10.21 5.28 -6.94
N LEU A 145 9.05 5.10 -7.56
CA LEU A 145 8.56 5.90 -8.66
C LEU A 145 7.69 7.02 -8.10
N TRP A 146 8.03 8.27 -8.44
CA TRP A 146 7.27 9.46 -8.08
C TRP A 146 6.89 10.18 -9.36
N PHE A 147 5.60 10.48 -9.52
CA PHE A 147 5.10 11.27 -10.64
C PHE A 147 4.51 12.59 -10.15
N ASP A 148 4.82 13.67 -10.85
CA ASP A 148 4.30 14.98 -10.51
C ASP A 148 3.03 15.26 -11.31
N THR A 149 1.90 15.31 -10.63
CA THR A 149 0.61 15.72 -11.21
C THR A 149 0.20 17.13 -10.79
N ARG A 150 1.09 17.87 -10.14
CA ARG A 150 0.81 19.24 -9.73
C ARG A 150 0.64 20.11 -10.97
N TYR A 151 -0.46 20.85 -11.00
CA TYR A 151 -0.53 22.08 -11.78
C TYR A 151 0.46 23.06 -11.17
N LYS A 152 1.16 23.85 -11.98
CA LYS A 152 2.27 24.76 -11.58
C LYS A 152 1.97 25.71 -10.40
N ALA A 153 0.73 25.78 -9.91
CA ALA A 153 0.28 26.68 -8.84
C ALA A 153 -0.28 26.01 -7.56
N LYS A 154 -0.30 24.66 -7.40
CA LYS A 154 -0.85 24.02 -6.18
C LYS A 154 0.15 23.14 -5.45
N VAL A 155 0.26 23.38 -4.14
CA VAL A 155 1.22 22.74 -3.25
C VAL A 155 0.54 21.58 -2.49
N TYR A 156 1.14 20.40 -2.57
CA TYR A 156 1.01 19.23 -1.67
C TYR A 156 0.03 18.07 -1.93
N SER A 157 -0.74 17.99 -3.02
CA SER A 157 -1.45 16.73 -3.34
C SER A 157 -1.39 16.34 -4.81
N SER A 158 -1.34 15.03 -5.09
CA SER A 158 -1.58 14.53 -6.43
C SER A 158 -2.99 14.95 -6.86
N GLY A 159 -3.17 15.27 -8.15
CA GLY A 159 -4.46 15.70 -8.69
C GLY A 159 -5.54 14.61 -8.73
N GLY A 160 -5.23 13.40 -8.25
CA GLY A 160 -6.07 12.21 -8.24
C GLY A 160 -5.36 11.01 -7.60
N THR A 161 -6.05 9.86 -7.59
CA THR A 161 -5.54 8.58 -7.11
C THR A 161 -4.73 7.89 -8.21
N LEU A 162 -3.54 7.38 -7.90
CA LEU A 162 -2.69 6.65 -8.84
C LEU A 162 -3.35 5.33 -9.27
N MET A 163 -3.52 5.13 -10.58
CA MET A 163 -4.20 3.96 -11.14
C MET A 163 -3.28 3.01 -11.91
N SER A 164 -2.26 3.53 -12.56
CA SER A 164 -1.34 2.71 -13.37
C SER A 164 -0.04 3.47 -13.68
N VAL A 165 1.04 2.71 -13.87
CA VAL A 165 2.36 3.16 -14.33
C VAL A 165 2.67 2.50 -15.67
N SER A 166 3.23 3.28 -16.60
CA SER A 166 3.65 2.80 -17.93
C SER A 166 4.72 1.71 -17.84
N PRO A 167 4.83 0.82 -18.84
CA PRO A 167 5.79 -0.29 -18.82
C PRO A 167 7.26 0.11 -18.61
N ASP A 168 7.66 1.31 -19.05
CA ASP A 168 9.00 1.86 -18.88
C ASP A 168 9.19 2.66 -17.57
N ASN A 169 8.17 2.66 -16.69
CA ASN A 169 8.14 3.38 -15.42
C ASN A 169 8.28 4.92 -15.53
N ARG A 170 8.05 5.52 -16.70
CA ARG A 170 8.22 6.97 -16.93
C ARG A 170 6.96 7.80 -16.80
N LEU A 171 5.80 7.20 -17.07
CA LEU A 171 4.50 7.85 -17.01
C LEU A 171 3.58 7.15 -16.01
N ALA A 172 2.62 7.89 -15.49
CA ALA A 172 1.59 7.36 -14.63
C ALA A 172 0.23 7.98 -14.97
N ALA A 173 -0.82 7.16 -14.82
CA ALA A 173 -2.20 7.55 -14.96
C ALA A 173 -2.84 7.69 -13.59
N PHE A 174 -3.57 8.78 -13.39
CA PHE A 174 -4.27 9.12 -12.17
C PHE A 174 -5.74 9.33 -12.49
N LEU A 175 -6.61 8.92 -11.60
CA LEU A 175 -8.05 9.16 -11.71
C LEU A 175 -8.49 10.16 -10.65
N ASN A 176 -9.23 11.17 -11.08
CA ASN A 176 -10.02 12.00 -10.19
C ASN A 176 -11.50 11.92 -10.58
N PHE A 177 -12.35 12.65 -9.85
CA PHE A 177 -13.80 12.61 -10.04
C PHE A 177 -14.26 13.06 -11.44
N LYS A 178 -13.43 13.63 -12.30
CA LYS A 178 -13.86 14.12 -13.62
C LYS A 178 -13.04 13.60 -14.77
N GLN A 179 -11.78 13.24 -14.50
CA GLN A 179 -10.75 13.12 -15.51
C GLN A 179 -9.73 12.05 -15.15
N ILE A 180 -9.09 11.55 -16.20
CA ILE A 180 -7.85 10.80 -16.12
C ILE A 180 -6.72 11.78 -16.42
N LEU A 181 -5.75 11.86 -15.52
CA LEU A 181 -4.54 12.67 -15.67
C LEU A 181 -3.38 11.73 -16.00
N VAL A 182 -2.54 12.10 -16.96
CA VAL A 182 -1.30 11.39 -17.26
C VAL A 182 -0.13 12.32 -16.95
N GLY A 183 0.74 11.90 -16.04
CA GLY A 183 1.91 12.67 -15.61
C GLY A 183 3.20 11.87 -15.73
N GLY A 184 4.28 12.55 -16.07
CA GLY A 184 5.63 12.02 -16.09
C GLY A 184 6.40 12.26 -14.80
N ARG A 185 7.56 11.60 -14.68
CA ARG A 185 8.52 11.81 -13.59
C ARG A 185 9.26 13.14 -13.68
N GLU A 186 9.54 13.58 -14.90
CA GLU A 186 10.38 14.77 -15.17
C GLU A 186 9.55 15.94 -15.73
N ASP A 187 8.59 15.64 -16.60
CA ASP A 187 7.84 16.66 -17.35
C ASP A 187 6.56 17.15 -16.64
N GLY A 188 6.21 16.52 -15.51
CA GLY A 188 4.95 16.78 -14.81
C GLY A 188 3.73 16.31 -15.60
N LEU A 189 2.61 17.02 -15.49
CA LEU A 189 1.37 16.67 -16.18
C LEU A 189 1.54 16.76 -17.71
N ASN A 190 1.31 15.65 -18.40
CA ASN A 190 1.50 15.49 -19.86
C ASN A 190 0.16 15.46 -20.62
N ALA A 191 -0.88 14.87 -20.03
CA ALA A 191 -2.22 14.89 -20.63
C ALA A 191 -3.32 14.86 -19.57
N ALA A 192 -4.51 15.32 -19.97
CA ALA A 192 -5.74 15.13 -19.21
C ALA A 192 -6.83 14.64 -20.17
N TYR A 193 -7.61 13.66 -19.76
CA TYR A 193 -8.70 13.10 -20.54
C TYR A 193 -9.99 13.22 -19.74
N GLN A 194 -11.07 13.59 -20.40
CA GLN A 194 -12.38 13.55 -19.76
C GLN A 194 -12.75 12.10 -19.47
N LEU A 195 -13.22 11.84 -18.25
CA LEU A 195 -13.77 10.52 -17.93
C LEU A 195 -15.07 10.31 -18.71
N PRO A 196 -15.35 9.11 -19.24
CA PRO A 196 -16.64 8.78 -19.83
C PRO A 196 -17.81 9.16 -18.90
N ALA A 197 -18.90 9.68 -19.46
CA ALA A 197 -20.00 10.25 -18.68
C ALA A 197 -20.68 9.21 -17.76
N ASP A 198 -20.72 7.96 -18.20
CA ASP A 198 -21.26 6.80 -17.50
C ASP A 198 -20.34 6.26 -16.39
N ALA A 199 -19.05 6.59 -16.42
CA ALA A 199 -18.10 6.06 -15.45
C ALA A 199 -18.34 6.56 -14.02
N ASN A 200 -18.57 7.86 -13.80
CA ASN A 200 -18.69 8.41 -12.44
C ASN A 200 -20.02 8.12 -11.75
N VAL A 201 -21.13 8.39 -12.43
CA VAL A 201 -22.49 8.26 -11.86
C VAL A 201 -23.06 6.86 -11.98
N GLY A 202 -22.42 5.99 -12.77
CA GLY A 202 -22.74 4.57 -12.89
C GLY A 202 -21.66 3.71 -12.25
N GLU A 203 -20.67 3.31 -13.06
CA GLU A 203 -19.77 2.19 -12.71
C GLU A 203 -18.94 2.43 -11.44
N LEU A 204 -18.35 3.62 -11.26
CA LEU A 204 -17.57 3.95 -10.08
C LEU A 204 -18.47 4.10 -8.84
N ALA A 205 -19.69 4.62 -8.99
CA ALA A 205 -20.66 4.66 -7.90
C ALA A 205 -21.05 3.24 -7.46
N ASP A 206 -21.30 2.34 -8.40
CA ASP A 206 -21.60 0.93 -8.13
C ASP A 206 -20.44 0.24 -7.40
N ILE A 207 -19.19 0.53 -7.77
CA ILE A 207 -18.00 0.04 -7.04
C ILE A 207 -18.01 0.50 -5.59
N HIS A 208 -18.31 1.78 -5.33
CA HIS A 208 -18.40 2.31 -3.97
C HIS A 208 -19.53 1.66 -3.16
N HIS A 209 -20.70 1.44 -3.78
CA HIS A 209 -21.82 0.74 -3.15
C HIS A 209 -21.48 -0.72 -2.83
N ALA A 210 -20.84 -1.42 -3.77
CA ALA A 210 -20.41 -2.80 -3.60
C ALA A 210 -19.37 -2.94 -2.47
N ALA A 211 -18.37 -2.06 -2.43
CA ALA A 211 -17.35 -2.05 -1.38
C ALA A 211 -17.95 -1.79 0.01
N TYR A 212 -18.92 -0.88 0.10
CA TYR A 212 -19.66 -0.65 1.35
C TYR A 212 -20.46 -1.89 1.78
N ALA A 213 -21.20 -2.51 0.86
CA ALA A 213 -21.98 -3.71 1.15
C ALA A 213 -21.09 -4.87 1.63
N GLN A 214 -19.91 -5.06 1.00
CA GLN A 214 -18.93 -6.06 1.43
C GLN A 214 -18.38 -5.79 2.83
N ALA A 215 -18.07 -4.53 3.15
CA ALA A 215 -17.60 -4.18 4.49
C ALA A 215 -18.67 -4.40 5.57
N VAL A 216 -19.94 -4.07 5.27
CA VAL A 216 -21.07 -4.36 6.15
C VAL A 216 -21.25 -5.87 6.35
N GLN A 217 -21.12 -6.66 5.28
CA GLN A 217 -21.24 -8.11 5.36
C GLN A 217 -20.11 -8.72 6.19
N ALA A 218 -18.86 -8.33 5.95
CA ALA A 218 -17.72 -8.79 6.73
C ALA A 218 -17.86 -8.48 8.23
N HIS A 219 -18.43 -7.31 8.56
CA HIS A 219 -18.75 -6.98 9.95
C HIS A 219 -19.81 -7.91 10.55
N LYS A 220 -20.88 -8.23 9.80
CA LYS A 220 -21.90 -9.20 10.23
C LYS A 220 -21.33 -10.60 10.42
N ASP A 221 -20.35 -10.98 9.60
CA ASP A 221 -19.68 -12.28 9.63
C ASP A 221 -18.60 -12.36 10.73
N GLY A 222 -18.43 -11.30 11.53
CA GLY A 222 -17.44 -11.26 12.63
C GLY A 222 -15.99 -11.19 12.17
N LEU A 223 -15.74 -10.90 10.89
CA LEU A 223 -14.39 -10.68 10.37
C LEU A 223 -13.82 -9.36 10.91
N PRO A 224 -12.48 -9.23 11.01
CA PRO A 224 -11.85 -7.94 11.28
C PRO A 224 -12.40 -6.88 10.32
N GLY A 225 -12.64 -5.67 10.84
CA GLY A 225 -13.22 -4.58 10.06
C GLY A 225 -12.51 -4.40 8.72
N ILE A 226 -13.28 -4.18 7.65
CA ILE A 226 -12.77 -3.86 6.32
C ILE A 226 -12.97 -2.37 6.10
N ASP A 227 -11.91 -1.65 5.73
CA ASP A 227 -12.03 -0.28 5.25
C ASP A 227 -12.64 -0.28 3.83
N ASN A 228 -13.91 0.10 3.76
CA ASN A 228 -14.66 0.16 2.51
C ASN A 228 -14.11 1.19 1.52
N LYS A 229 -13.46 2.26 1.98
CA LYS A 229 -12.85 3.25 1.08
C LYS A 229 -11.66 2.64 0.34
N ARG A 230 -10.82 1.88 1.07
CA ARG A 230 -9.68 1.18 0.50
C ARG A 230 -10.11 0.08 -0.46
N LEU A 231 -11.10 -0.71 -0.06
CA LEU A 231 -11.67 -1.73 -0.93
C LEU A 231 -12.22 -1.12 -2.23
N ALA A 232 -12.96 -0.01 -2.15
CA ALA A 232 -13.45 0.69 -3.33
C ALA A 232 -12.31 1.17 -4.25
N GLN A 233 -11.22 1.67 -3.69
CA GLN A 233 -10.05 2.08 -4.47
C GLN A 233 -9.36 0.89 -5.16
N ASP A 234 -9.22 -0.25 -4.49
CA ASP A 234 -8.64 -1.46 -5.08
C ASP A 234 -9.48 -1.97 -6.25
N MET A 235 -10.81 -2.00 -6.05
CA MET A 235 -11.77 -2.30 -7.10
C MET A 235 -11.71 -1.29 -8.25
N THR A 236 -11.46 -0.01 -7.96
CA THR A 236 -11.30 1.04 -8.97
C THR A 236 -10.03 0.84 -9.81
N ILE A 237 -8.92 0.42 -9.20
CA ILE A 237 -7.68 0.07 -9.93
C ILE A 237 -7.94 -1.12 -10.88
N ALA A 238 -8.61 -2.15 -10.38
CA ALA A 238 -8.98 -3.31 -11.21
C ALA A 238 -9.91 -2.89 -12.37
N TRP A 239 -10.93 -2.09 -12.08
CA TRP A 239 -11.82 -1.51 -13.09
C TRP A 239 -11.05 -0.70 -14.15
N PHE A 240 -10.11 0.14 -13.72
CA PHE A 240 -9.31 0.98 -14.61
C PHE A 240 -8.49 0.13 -15.58
N ALA A 241 -7.84 -0.93 -15.10
CA ALA A 241 -7.02 -1.82 -15.91
C ALA A 241 -7.82 -2.61 -16.96
N THR A 242 -9.12 -2.83 -16.76
CA THR A 242 -9.97 -3.47 -17.79
C THR A 242 -10.36 -2.55 -18.94
N ARG A 243 -10.21 -1.23 -18.77
CA ARG A 243 -10.69 -0.21 -19.73
C ARG A 243 -9.57 0.54 -20.42
N PHE A 244 -8.49 0.79 -19.69
CA PHE A 244 -7.37 1.60 -20.15
C PHE A 244 -6.08 0.79 -20.08
N HIS A 245 -5.24 0.94 -21.09
CA HIS A 245 -3.94 0.29 -21.17
C HIS A 245 -2.93 1.22 -21.83
N TRP A 246 -1.64 0.94 -21.59
CA TRP A 246 -0.55 1.67 -22.21
C TRP A 246 -0.23 1.07 -23.58
N GLN A 247 -0.12 1.92 -24.59
CA GLN A 247 0.28 1.56 -25.94
C GLN A 247 1.54 2.33 -26.34
N ALA A 248 2.52 1.62 -26.93
CA ALA A 248 3.75 2.24 -27.41
C ALA A 248 3.45 3.15 -28.61
N LYS A 249 3.99 4.37 -28.59
CA LYS A 249 3.82 5.39 -29.64
C LYS A 249 5.04 6.28 -29.72
N ASN A 250 5.70 6.33 -30.88
CA ASN A 250 6.83 7.21 -31.17
C ASN A 250 7.93 7.23 -30.09
N GLY A 251 8.31 6.05 -29.58
CA GLY A 251 9.35 5.94 -28.53
C GLY A 251 8.91 6.36 -27.13
N SER A 252 7.61 6.58 -26.92
CA SER A 252 6.98 6.82 -25.62
C SER A 252 5.75 5.92 -25.44
N TRP A 253 4.99 6.14 -24.37
CA TRP A 253 3.75 5.44 -24.07
C TRP A 253 2.57 6.41 -24.06
N GLU A 254 1.46 6.00 -24.67
CA GLU A 254 0.19 6.70 -24.62
C GLU A 254 -0.82 5.83 -23.87
N LEU A 255 -1.62 6.45 -23.00
CA LEU A 255 -2.75 5.77 -22.40
C LEU A 255 -3.88 5.73 -23.43
N VAL A 256 -4.38 4.54 -23.73
CA VAL A 256 -5.50 4.34 -24.66
C VAL A 256 -6.59 3.52 -23.96
N GLY A 257 -7.83 3.63 -24.45
CA GLY A 257 -8.94 2.87 -23.90
C GLY A 257 -10.28 3.28 -24.48
N ARG A 258 -11.27 2.41 -24.29
CA ARG A 258 -12.63 2.67 -24.78
C ARG A 258 -13.21 3.91 -24.10
N GLY A 259 -13.73 4.84 -24.90
CA GLY A 259 -14.35 6.07 -24.39
C GLY A 259 -13.35 7.14 -23.94
N LEU A 260 -12.04 6.93 -24.10
CA LEU A 260 -11.05 7.97 -23.88
C LEU A 260 -11.21 9.04 -24.97
N GLY A 261 -11.75 10.20 -24.60
CA GLY A 261 -11.89 11.34 -25.50
C GLY A 261 -10.53 11.92 -25.91
N PRO A 262 -10.50 12.94 -26.79
CA PRO A 262 -9.25 13.64 -27.10
C PRO A 262 -8.62 14.23 -25.83
N ALA A 263 -7.28 14.31 -25.82
CA ALA A 263 -6.57 14.97 -24.74
C ALA A 263 -7.04 16.44 -24.63
N LEU A 264 -7.33 16.86 -23.40
CA LEU A 264 -7.75 18.21 -23.07
C LEU A 264 -6.53 19.14 -23.05
N PRO A 265 -6.68 20.41 -23.48
CA PRO A 265 -5.61 21.39 -23.38
C PRO A 265 -5.14 21.56 -21.94
N LEU A 266 -3.83 21.50 -21.73
CA LEU A 266 -3.22 21.72 -20.41
C LEU A 266 -2.95 23.19 -20.09
N SER A 267 -2.96 24.07 -21.10
CA SER A 267 -2.59 25.49 -21.01
C SER A 267 -3.68 26.42 -20.47
N GLU A 268 -4.87 25.91 -20.15
CA GLU A 268 -6.04 26.72 -19.76
C GLU A 268 -6.55 26.45 -18.33
N ARG A 269 -5.70 25.96 -17.41
CA ARG A 269 -6.14 25.52 -16.07
C ARG A 269 -5.22 25.86 -14.90
#